data_AF-A0A355M5B1-F1
#
_entry.id   AF-A0A355M5B1-F1
#
_cell.length_a   1.000
_cell.length_b   1.000
_cell.length_c   1.000
_cell.angle_alpha   90.00
_cell.angle_beta   90.00
_cell.angle_gamma   90.00
#
_symmetry.space_group_name_H-M   'P 1'
#
loop_
_entity.id
_entity.type
_entity.pdbx_description
1 polymer ?
#
loop_
_entity_poly.entity_id
_entity_poly.type
_entity_poly.pdbx_seq_one_letter_code
_entity_poly.pdbx_strand_id
1 'polypeptide(L)'
;MENHFVIGIHGDYIGLIPAKTKRKKKDVHIYIRPDLRKVLDYQLEQIPDDEDYFFPDAIAQYEGNEFRLTFGKILDKCNIKSNARGNVGFHSLRHTFVTLAEESGIDRRIIQGVVGHGSPVMTGHYSHDLKCIREIDKMPSLLE
;
A
#
# COMPACT_ATOMS: atom_id res chain seq x y z
N MET A 1 23.96 -9.80 8.20
CA MET A 1 23.82 -8.71 7.20
C MET A 1 22.36 -8.36 7.14
N GLU A 2 21.93 -7.50 8.07
CA GLU A 2 20.54 -7.11 8.28
C GLU A 2 20.10 -6.16 7.15
N ASN A 3 19.28 -6.67 6.24
CA ASN A 3 18.50 -5.87 5.33
C ASN A 3 17.05 -5.81 5.85
N HIS A 4 16.89 -5.48 7.13
CA HIS A 4 15.58 -5.14 7.67
C HIS A 4 15.08 -3.90 6.95
N PHE A 5 13.99 -4.05 6.21
CA PHE A 5 13.15 -2.92 5.88
C PHE A 5 12.69 -2.33 7.21
N VAL A 6 13.15 -1.13 7.57
CA VAL A 6 12.60 -0.44 8.74
C VAL A 6 11.21 0.04 8.35
N ILE A 7 10.22 -0.84 8.50
CA ILE A 7 8.80 -0.52 8.44
C ILE A 7 8.42 -0.16 9.87
N GLY A 8 8.32 1.14 10.16
CA GLY A 8 7.86 1.63 11.46
C GLY A 8 6.40 2.00 11.37
N ILE A 9 5.55 1.39 12.21
CA ILE A 9 4.22 1.93 12.47
C ILE A 9 4.38 3.07 13.49
N HIS A 10 4.03 4.28 13.08
CA HIS A 10 4.21 5.50 13.86
C HIS A 10 2.86 6.17 14.11
N GLY A 11 2.19 5.80 15.20
CA GLY A 11 0.82 6.27 15.41
C GLY A 11 -0.03 5.90 14.19
N ASP A 12 -0.61 6.88 13.51
CA ASP A 12 -1.55 6.73 12.41
C ASP A 12 -0.92 6.63 11.02
N TYR A 13 0.38 6.35 10.89
CA TYR A 13 1.01 6.14 9.58
C TYR A 13 2.10 5.06 9.62
N ILE A 14 2.39 4.46 8.46
CA ILE A 14 3.52 3.59 8.22
C ILE A 14 4.63 4.41 7.57
N GLY A 15 5.80 4.45 8.20
CA GLY A 15 7.03 4.97 7.60
C GLY A 15 7.81 3.85 6.92
N LEU A 16 8.12 4.02 5.65
CA LEU A 16 8.96 3.07 4.90
C LEU A 16 10.03 3.78 4.07
N ILE A 17 11.20 3.15 3.98
CA ILE A 17 12.28 3.56 3.07
C ILE A 17 12.31 2.54 1.92
N PRO A 18 11.76 2.87 0.73
CA PRO A 18 11.77 1.93 -0.39
C PRO A 18 13.19 1.55 -0.80
N ALA A 19 13.44 0.26 -1.05
CA ALA A 19 14.76 -0.24 -1.46
C ALA A 19 15.30 0.46 -2.73
N LYS A 20 14.41 0.78 -3.68
CA LYS A 20 14.76 1.48 -4.94
C LYS A 20 15.18 2.94 -4.72
N THR A 21 14.82 3.55 -3.59
CA THR A 21 15.16 4.94 -3.23
C THR A 21 16.08 5.04 -2.02
N LYS A 22 16.63 3.93 -1.51
CA LYS A 22 17.57 3.88 -0.38
C LYS A 22 18.75 4.84 -0.56
N ARG A 23 19.26 5.00 -1.79
CA ARG A 23 20.32 5.97 -2.14
C ARG A 23 19.90 7.44 -2.09
N LYS A 24 18.61 7.74 -2.22
CA LYS A 24 18.04 9.10 -2.25
C LYS A 24 17.38 9.52 -0.93
N LYS A 25 17.39 8.65 0.10
CA LYS A 25 16.75 8.88 1.42
C LYS A 25 15.32 9.45 1.31
N LYS A 26 14.54 8.95 0.35
CA LYS A 26 13.12 9.32 0.22
C LYS A 26 12.31 8.35 1.05
N ASP A 27 11.94 8.78 2.24
CA ASP A 27 10.90 8.22 3.09
C ASP A 27 9.52 8.40 2.45
N VAL A 28 8.66 7.39 2.63
CA VAL A 28 7.27 7.42 2.22
C VAL A 28 6.44 7.17 3.47
N HIS A 29 5.49 8.07 3.72
CA HIS A 29 4.48 7.91 4.76
C HIS A 29 3.17 7.45 4.14
N ILE A 30 2.64 6.34 4.64
CA ILE A 30 1.33 5.81 4.25
C ILE A 30 0.41 5.98 5.45
N TYR A 31 -0.65 6.77 5.29
CA TYR A 31 -1.65 6.94 6.34
C TYR A 31 -2.37 5.61 6.63
N ILE A 32 -2.50 5.27 7.91
CA ILE A 32 -3.24 4.12 8.39
C ILE A 32 -4.64 4.60 8.77
N ARG A 33 -5.58 4.39 7.85
CA ARG A 33 -6.99 4.61 8.13
C ARG A 33 -7.50 3.65 9.23
N PRO A 34 -8.59 4.00 9.95
CA PRO A 34 -9.11 3.17 11.03
C PRO A 34 -9.51 1.74 10.62
N ASP A 35 -10.01 1.57 9.40
CA ASP A 35 -10.34 0.26 8.81
C ASP A 35 -9.07 -0.58 8.58
N LEU A 36 -8.02 0.02 8.01
CA LEU A 36 -6.72 -0.63 7.85
C LEU A 36 -6.08 -0.95 9.20
N ARG A 37 -6.18 -0.05 10.19
CA ARG A 37 -5.66 -0.29 11.55
C ARG A 37 -6.20 -1.59 12.13
N LYS A 38 -7.51 -1.83 12.04
CA LYS A 38 -8.14 -3.06 12.57
C LYS A 38 -7.53 -4.33 11.95
N VAL A 39 -7.29 -4.31 10.63
CA VAL A 39 -6.66 -5.43 9.92
C VAL A 39 -5.20 -5.59 10.36
N LEU A 40 -4.48 -4.47 10.52
CA LEU A 40 -3.08 -4.51 10.92
C LEU A 40 -2.92 -5.07 12.34
N ASP A 41 -3.73 -4.59 13.29
CA ASP A 41 -3.70 -5.02 14.69
C ASP A 41 -4.05 -6.51 14.80
N TYR A 42 -5.11 -6.95 14.11
CA TYR A 42 -5.48 -8.36 14.07
C TYR A 42 -4.32 -9.23 13.58
N GLN A 43 -3.63 -8.82 12.52
CA GLN A 43 -2.50 -9.58 11.99
C GLN A 43 -1.30 -9.58 12.95
N LEU A 44 -0.99 -8.45 13.60
CA LEU A 44 0.10 -8.35 14.58
C LEU A 44 -0.13 -9.25 15.79
N GLU A 45 -1.38 -9.43 16.23
CA GLU A 45 -1.72 -10.36 17.31
C GLU A 45 -1.46 -11.83 16.96
N GLN A 46 -1.41 -12.18 15.68
CA GLN A 46 -1.21 -13.57 15.21
C GLN A 46 0.27 -13.92 14.96
N ILE A 47 1.16 -12.93 14.95
CA ILE A 47 2.56 -13.12 14.57
C ILE A 47 3.44 -13.16 15.82
N PRO A 48 4.43 -14.07 15.92
CA PRO A 48 5.41 -14.08 17.00
C PRO A 48 6.21 -12.77 17.10
N ASP A 49 6.58 -12.37 18.31
CA ASP A 49 7.35 -11.13 18.55
C ASP A 49 8.74 -11.12 17.86
N ASP A 50 9.28 -12.30 17.54
CA ASP A 50 10.59 -12.49 16.88
C ASP A 50 10.50 -12.67 15.35
N GLU A 51 9.32 -12.50 14.76
CA GLU A 51 9.13 -12.59 13.31
C GLU A 51 9.49 -11.28 12.60
N ASP A 52 10.23 -11.41 11.49
CA ASP A 52 10.74 -10.29 10.71
C ASP A 52 9.72 -9.78 9.67
N TYR A 53 8.72 -10.59 9.34
CA TYR A 53 7.74 -10.31 8.28
C TYR A 53 6.32 -10.15 8.79
N PHE A 54 5.62 -9.14 8.27
CA PHE A 54 4.21 -8.92 8.55
C PHE A 54 3.28 -10.01 7.96
N PHE A 55 3.72 -10.69 6.91
CA PHE A 55 2.97 -11.79 6.29
C PHE A 55 3.93 -12.97 6.02
N PRO A 56 4.35 -13.71 7.06
CA PRO A 56 5.40 -14.74 6.94
C PRO A 56 4.99 -15.84 5.93
N ASP A 57 3.74 -16.29 5.99
CA ASP A 57 3.19 -17.30 5.06
C ASP A 57 3.15 -16.84 3.59
N ALA A 58 3.17 -15.52 3.36
CA ALA A 58 3.13 -14.96 2.01
C ALA A 58 4.52 -14.81 1.39
N ILE A 59 5.61 -14.89 2.17
CA ILE A 59 6.97 -14.69 1.66
C ILE A 59 7.35 -15.72 0.62
N ALA A 60 7.14 -17.00 0.90
CA ALA A 60 7.41 -18.07 -0.06
C ALA A 60 6.61 -17.88 -1.36
N GLN A 61 5.36 -17.41 -1.26
CA GLN A 61 4.53 -17.15 -2.44
C GLN A 61 5.01 -15.94 -3.24
N TYR A 62 5.51 -14.91 -2.55
CA TYR A 62 6.05 -13.70 -3.15
C TYR A 62 7.34 -13.98 -3.92
N GLU A 63 8.24 -14.79 -3.36
CA GLU A 63 9.51 -15.15 -3.98
C GLU A 63 9.33 -16.12 -5.17
N GLY A 64 8.35 -17.02 -5.10
CA GLY A 64 8.11 -18.07 -6.10
C GLY A 64 7.24 -17.69 -7.30
N ASN A 65 6.85 -16.41 -7.49
CA ASN A 65 5.80 -15.96 -8.43
C ASN A 65 4.38 -16.55 -8.20
N GLU A 66 4.20 -17.39 -7.19
CA GLU A 66 2.90 -17.98 -6.79
C GLU A 66 1.88 -16.91 -6.40
N PHE A 67 2.35 -15.76 -5.88
CA PHE A 67 1.49 -14.63 -5.52
C PHE A 67 0.57 -14.19 -6.68
N ARG A 68 1.09 -14.15 -7.92
CA ARG A 68 0.28 -13.76 -9.08
C ARG A 68 -0.82 -14.78 -9.35
N LEU A 69 -0.54 -16.07 -9.17
CA LEU A 69 -1.50 -17.15 -9.34
C LEU A 69 -2.55 -17.13 -8.23
N THR A 70 -2.14 -16.98 -6.97
CA THR A 70 -3.04 -16.83 -5.82
C THR A 70 -3.97 -15.63 -6.01
N PHE A 71 -3.43 -14.47 -6.40
CA PHE A 71 -4.23 -13.29 -6.67
C PHE A 71 -5.21 -13.50 -7.85
N GLY A 72 -4.76 -14.17 -8.92
CA GLY A 72 -5.64 -14.57 -10.03
C GLY A 72 -6.82 -15.42 -9.57
N LYS A 73 -6.57 -16.42 -8.71
CA LYS A 73 -7.64 -17.26 -8.12
C LYS A 73 -8.64 -16.44 -7.31
N ILE A 74 -8.20 -15.39 -6.60
CA ILE A 74 -9.09 -14.48 -5.87
C ILE A 74 -9.99 -13.73 -6.85
N LEU A 75 -9.40 -13.15 -7.92
CA LEU A 75 -10.17 -12.46 -8.96
C LEU A 75 -11.22 -13.38 -9.61
N ASP A 76 -10.83 -14.62 -9.93
CA ASP A 76 -11.74 -15.62 -10.52
C ASP A 76 -12.91 -15.95 -9.58
N LYS A 77 -12.65 -16.14 -8.28
CA LYS A 77 -13.70 -16.36 -7.27
C LYS A 77 -14.67 -15.18 -7.16
N CYS A 78 -14.17 -13.97 -7.34
CA CYS A 78 -14.98 -12.75 -7.37
C CYS A 78 -15.61 -12.48 -8.76
N ASN A 79 -15.40 -13.35 -9.74
CA ASN A 79 -15.82 -13.19 -11.14
C ASN A 79 -15.32 -11.88 -11.79
N ILE A 80 -14.11 -11.44 -11.40
CA ILE A 80 -13.45 -10.26 -11.96
C ILE A 80 -12.49 -10.73 -13.05
N LYS A 81 -12.74 -10.32 -14.30
CA LYS A 81 -11.98 -10.77 -15.48
C LYS A 81 -11.47 -9.61 -16.32
N SER A 82 -10.30 -9.79 -16.92
CA SER A 82 -9.80 -8.93 -17.99
C SER A 82 -10.78 -8.88 -19.15
N ASN A 83 -10.90 -7.73 -19.80
CA ASN A 83 -11.78 -7.53 -20.94
C ASN A 83 -11.12 -6.60 -21.97
N ALA A 84 -11.87 -6.22 -23.01
CA ALA A 84 -11.36 -5.36 -24.07
C ALA A 84 -10.84 -3.98 -23.60
N ARG A 85 -11.23 -3.53 -22.40
CA ARG A 85 -10.79 -2.26 -21.80
C ARG A 85 -9.50 -2.38 -20.99
N GLY A 86 -9.04 -3.61 -20.70
CA GLY A 86 -7.76 -3.81 -20.01
C GLY A 86 -7.65 -5.12 -19.26
N ASN A 87 -6.44 -5.35 -18.77
CA ASN A 87 -6.10 -6.51 -17.96
C ASN A 87 -6.30 -6.22 -16.47
N VAL A 88 -6.92 -7.13 -15.75
CA VAL A 88 -7.00 -7.08 -14.29
C VAL A 88 -5.83 -7.84 -13.68
N GLY A 89 -5.22 -7.28 -12.65
CA GLY A 89 -4.14 -7.89 -11.90
C GLY A 89 -3.86 -7.10 -10.63
N PHE A 90 -2.78 -7.43 -9.92
CA PHE A 90 -2.51 -6.81 -8.62
C PHE A 90 -2.39 -5.27 -8.69
N HIS A 91 -1.87 -4.75 -9.82
CA HIS A 91 -1.78 -3.31 -10.05
C HIS A 91 -3.15 -2.62 -10.18
N SER A 92 -4.21 -3.36 -10.49
CA SER A 92 -5.58 -2.82 -10.53
C SER A 92 -6.00 -2.26 -9.16
N LEU A 93 -5.51 -2.82 -8.04
CA LEU A 93 -5.78 -2.28 -6.70
C LEU A 93 -5.27 -0.85 -6.54
N ARG A 94 -4.09 -0.54 -7.10
CA ARG A 94 -3.56 0.83 -7.10
C ARG A 94 -4.43 1.75 -7.93
N HIS A 95 -4.89 1.30 -9.11
CA HIS A 95 -5.80 2.10 -9.94
C HIS A 95 -7.13 2.35 -9.24
N THR A 96 -7.70 1.34 -8.56
CA THR A 96 -8.90 1.48 -7.75
C THR A 96 -8.68 2.52 -6.64
N PHE A 97 -7.57 2.44 -5.90
CA PHE A 97 -7.22 3.44 -4.88
C PHE A 97 -7.17 4.87 -5.45
N VAL A 98 -6.47 5.07 -6.58
CA VAL A 98 -6.35 6.37 -7.24
C VAL A 98 -7.72 6.91 -7.67
N THR A 99 -8.57 6.05 -8.23
CA THR A 99 -9.92 6.41 -8.67
C THR A 99 -10.79 6.81 -7.48
N LEU A 100 -10.82 6.00 -6.42
CA LEU A 100 -11.59 6.31 -5.21
C LEU A 100 -11.11 7.60 -4.54
N ALA A 101 -9.80 7.84 -4.49
CA ALA A 101 -9.24 9.07 -3.92
C ALA A 101 -9.64 10.32 -4.73
N GLU A 102 -9.66 10.23 -6.06
CA GLU A 102 -10.14 11.29 -6.95
C GLU A 102 -11.63 11.56 -6.78
N GLU A 103 -12.44 10.51 -6.74
CA GLU A 103 -13.88 10.61 -6.51
C GLU A 103 -14.20 11.19 -5.13
N SER A 104 -13.32 11.01 -4.15
CA SER A 104 -13.40 11.61 -2.82
C SER A 104 -12.91 13.07 -2.76
N GLY A 105 -12.52 13.65 -3.90
CA GLY A 105 -12.11 15.05 -3.99
C GLY A 105 -10.70 15.35 -3.47
N ILE A 106 -9.83 14.34 -3.35
CA ILE A 106 -8.45 14.52 -2.87
C ILE A 106 -7.58 15.14 -3.97
N ASP A 107 -6.75 16.12 -3.62
CA ASP A 107 -5.87 16.78 -4.58
C ASP A 107 -4.93 15.76 -5.28
N ARG A 108 -4.87 15.81 -6.62
CA ARG A 108 -4.08 14.89 -7.44
C ARG A 108 -2.60 14.83 -7.02
N ARG A 109 -2.02 15.92 -6.52
CA ARG A 109 -0.62 15.99 -6.08
C ARG A 109 -0.41 15.16 -4.82
N ILE A 110 -1.39 15.17 -3.90
CA ILE A 110 -1.40 14.32 -2.72
C ILE A 110 -1.50 12.86 -3.14
N ILE A 111 -2.46 12.52 -4.01
CA ILE A 111 -2.63 11.15 -4.53
C ILE A 111 -1.33 10.65 -5.16
N GLN A 112 -0.69 11.45 -6.01
CA GLN A 112 0.59 11.13 -6.66
C GLN A 112 1.74 10.93 -5.65
N GLY A 113 1.76 11.73 -4.58
CA GLY A 113 2.70 11.59 -3.47
C GLY A 113 2.54 10.26 -2.75
N VAL A 114 1.30 9.91 -2.36
CA VAL A 114 0.98 8.68 -1.62
C VAL A 114 1.28 7.42 -2.45
N VAL A 115 0.91 7.39 -3.74
CA VAL A 115 1.21 6.21 -4.59
C VAL A 115 2.66 6.16 -5.07
N GLY A 116 3.43 7.23 -4.89
CA GLY A 116 4.83 7.31 -5.32
C GLY A 116 5.02 7.35 -6.83
N HIS A 117 4.15 8.03 -7.58
CA HIS A 117 4.35 8.22 -9.02
C HIS A 117 5.56 9.15 -9.28
N GLY A 118 6.54 8.62 -10.00
CA GLY A 118 7.91 9.13 -10.05
C GLY A 118 8.16 10.31 -11.01
N SER A 119 7.45 11.43 -10.88
CA SER A 119 8.00 12.71 -11.34
C SER A 119 8.74 13.38 -10.17
N PRO A 120 10.09 13.48 -10.20
CA PRO A 120 10.91 13.82 -9.03
C PRO A 120 10.71 15.22 -8.44
N VAL A 121 10.06 16.14 -9.17
CA VAL A 121 10.07 17.58 -8.85
C VAL A 121 8.93 17.99 -7.90
N MET A 122 7.87 17.18 -7.77
CA MET A 122 6.65 17.59 -7.05
C MET A 122 6.23 16.65 -5.92
N THR A 123 6.47 15.34 -6.02
CA THR A 123 5.90 14.35 -5.08
C THR A 123 6.61 14.28 -3.74
N GLY A 124 7.81 14.86 -3.64
CA GLY A 124 8.59 14.88 -2.40
C GLY A 124 7.81 15.47 -1.24
N HIS A 125 7.29 16.70 -1.37
CA HIS A 125 6.57 17.41 -0.31
C HIS A 125 5.33 16.66 0.21
N TYR A 126 4.62 15.96 -0.66
CA TYR A 126 3.35 15.33 -0.32
C TYR A 126 3.49 13.95 0.30
N SER A 127 4.59 13.24 0.04
CA SER A 127 4.78 11.87 0.57
C SER A 127 5.27 11.83 2.02
N HIS A 128 5.77 12.94 2.57
CA HIS A 128 6.21 13.03 3.97
C HIS A 128 5.33 13.94 4.83
N ASP A 129 4.55 14.85 4.24
CA ASP A 129 3.66 15.72 5.00
C ASP A 129 2.47 14.93 5.56
N LEU A 130 2.48 14.75 6.89
CA LEU A 130 1.43 14.05 7.62
C LEU A 130 0.04 14.66 7.46
N LYS A 131 -0.07 15.97 7.18
CA LYS A 131 -1.38 16.59 6.88
C LYS A 131 -1.89 16.16 5.52
N CYS A 132 -1.00 16.11 4.53
CA CYS A 132 -1.36 15.71 3.17
C CYS A 132 -1.80 14.24 3.11
N ILE A 133 -1.07 13.33 3.76
CA ILE A 133 -1.42 11.90 3.72
C ILE A 133 -2.75 11.59 4.44
N ARG A 134 -3.15 12.40 5.43
CA ARG A 134 -4.41 12.24 6.17
C ARG A 134 -5.65 12.54 5.34
N GLU A 135 -5.50 13.25 4.22
CA GLU A 135 -6.62 13.50 3.30
C GLU A 135 -7.23 12.21 2.75
N ILE A 136 -6.47 11.11 2.77
CA ILE A 136 -6.93 9.75 2.45
C ILE A 136 -8.10 9.30 3.35
N ASP A 137 -8.30 9.89 4.52
CA ASP A 137 -9.44 9.60 5.40
C ASP A 137 -10.80 10.02 4.81
N LYS A 138 -10.80 10.88 3.78
CA LYS A 138 -12.02 11.28 3.04
C LYS A 138 -12.59 10.14 2.20
N MET A 139 -11.82 9.09 1.95
CA MET A 139 -12.26 7.94 1.16
C MET A 139 -13.32 7.12 1.91
N PRO A 140 -14.22 6.41 1.20
CA PRO A 140 -15.15 5.50 1.85
C PRO A 140 -14.41 4.34 2.53
N SER A 141 -14.96 3.81 3.64
CA SER A 141 -14.50 2.52 4.18
C SER A 141 -14.85 1.41 3.18
N LEU A 142 -13.95 0.45 3.00
CA LEU A 142 -14.23 -0.75 2.20
C LEU A 142 -14.55 -1.98 3.06
N LEU A 143 -14.44 -1.83 4.38
CA LEU A 143 -14.83 -2.81 5.37
C LEU A 143 -16.09 -2.28 6.05
N GLU A 144 -17.25 -2.81 5.65
CA GLU A 144 -18.53 -2.63 6.35
C GLU A 144 -18.69 -3.67 7.46
#